data_AF-A0A0Q9NE06-F1
#
_entry.id   AF-A0A0Q9NE06-F1
#
_cell.length_a   1.000
_cell.length_b   1.000
_cell.length_c   1.000
_cell.angle_alpha   90.00
_cell.angle_beta   90.00
_cell.angle_gamma   90.00
#
_symmetry.space_group_name_H-M   'P 1'
#
loop_
_entity.id
_entity.type
_entity.pdbx_description
1 polymer ?
#
loop_
_entity_poly.entity_id
_entity_poly.type
_entity_poly.pdbx_seq_one_letter_code
_entity_poly.pdbx_strand_id
1 'polypeptide(L)'
;MKPRTQAEPDPIEPPDHLPEAVANMWREIVASNDLAGNVDRSALETFCTLMARLREARQRVEEEGMVVRDPRGRVIPHPALAVERSTAEQIRAWGDRFAPLVKPVRKRGYMADATAQTLSEAKHLHGLRFAGPVAALKTLAWMIDEAQRDSMAALQKAMTTTVPTYLKACADLQITPASLPMGAGAAAPAAPAEPSDGEKKPEGSNVSDLQARAAARRAGERTG
;
A
#
# COMPACT_ATOMS: atom_id res chain seq x y z
N MET A 1 -17.25 26.97 -14.30
CA MET A 1 -17.49 25.95 -13.26
C MET A 1 -16.79 26.41 -11.99
N LYS A 2 -17.53 26.72 -10.93
CA LYS A 2 -16.93 27.02 -9.62
C LYS A 2 -16.44 25.71 -8.99
N PRO A 3 -15.23 25.63 -8.41
CA PRO A 3 -14.83 24.46 -7.66
C PRO A 3 -15.76 24.34 -6.43
N ARG A 4 -16.37 23.17 -6.24
CA ARG A 4 -17.07 22.85 -5.00
C ARG A 4 -16.02 22.81 -3.90
N THR A 5 -15.93 23.89 -3.13
CA THR A 5 -15.25 23.93 -1.83
C THR A 5 -15.87 22.82 -0.99
N GLN A 6 -15.10 21.76 -0.72
CA GLN A 6 -15.51 20.70 0.20
C GLN A 6 -15.58 21.36 1.58
N ALA A 7 -16.78 21.45 2.14
CA ALA A 7 -16.96 21.88 3.52
C ALA A 7 -16.19 20.89 4.40
N GLU A 8 -15.33 21.42 5.25
CA GLU A 8 -14.64 20.68 6.30
C GLU A 8 -15.73 19.96 7.13
N PRO A 9 -15.66 18.63 7.30
CA PRO A 9 -16.71 17.89 7.99
C PRO A 9 -16.78 18.35 9.46
N ASP A 10 -18.00 18.68 9.91
CA ASP A 10 -18.21 19.09 11.31
C ASP A 10 -17.67 18.02 12.28
N PRO A 11 -17.00 18.43 13.37
CA PRO A 11 -16.47 17.51 14.36
C PRO A 11 -17.60 16.65 14.96
N ILE A 12 -17.37 15.34 15.03
CA ILE A 12 -18.36 14.37 15.51
C ILE A 12 -18.33 14.31 17.04
N GLU A 13 -19.21 15.07 17.69
CA GLU A 13 -19.36 15.07 19.15
C GLU A 13 -20.10 13.81 19.66
N PRO A 14 -19.75 13.31 20.86
CA PRO A 14 -20.45 12.19 21.48
C PRO A 14 -21.86 12.59 21.95
N PRO A 15 -22.88 11.73 21.79
CA PRO A 15 -24.21 11.97 22.34
C PRO A 15 -24.24 12.14 23.87
N ASP A 16 -25.08 13.06 24.36
CA ASP A 16 -25.19 13.42 25.79
C ASP A 16 -25.64 12.26 26.69
N HIS A 17 -26.37 11.29 26.14
CA HIS A 17 -26.90 10.14 26.90
C HIS A 17 -25.87 9.06 27.17
N LEU A 18 -24.65 9.20 26.65
CA LEU A 18 -23.63 8.16 26.79
C LEU A 18 -22.99 8.13 28.17
N PRO A 19 -22.77 6.92 28.74
CA PRO A 19 -21.94 6.79 29.92
C PRO A 19 -20.56 7.38 29.68
N GLU A 20 -19.97 8.00 30.72
CA GLU A 20 -18.70 8.73 30.60
C GLU A 20 -17.56 7.87 30.01
N ALA A 21 -17.48 6.59 30.41
CA ALA A 21 -16.50 5.65 29.87
C ALA A 21 -16.65 5.44 28.35
N VAL A 22 -17.89 5.46 27.84
CA VAL A 22 -18.19 5.32 26.41
C VAL A 22 -17.90 6.63 25.68
N ALA A 23 -18.24 7.77 26.26
CA ALA A 23 -17.95 9.09 25.70
C ALA A 23 -16.43 9.36 25.61
N ASN A 24 -15.65 8.91 26.61
CA ASN A 24 -14.19 8.96 26.56
C ASN A 24 -13.65 8.13 25.38
N MET A 25 -14.14 6.91 25.19
CA MET A 25 -13.76 6.05 24.07
C MET A 25 -14.11 6.68 22.71
N TRP A 26 -15.30 7.31 22.62
CA TRP A 26 -15.71 8.02 21.42
C TRP A 26 -14.72 9.12 21.06
N ARG A 27 -14.34 9.96 22.04
CA ARG A 27 -13.34 11.02 21.84
C ARG A 27 -11.98 10.47 21.43
N GLU A 28 -11.51 9.39 22.06
CA GLU A 28 -10.25 8.72 21.67
C GLU A 28 -10.28 8.23 20.22
N ILE A 29 -11.38 7.58 19.81
CA ILE A 29 -11.53 7.00 18.47
C ILE A 29 -11.66 8.08 17.40
N VAL A 30 -12.47 9.12 17.65
CA VAL A 30 -12.63 10.25 16.72
C VAL A 30 -11.35 11.09 16.61
N ALA A 31 -10.57 11.21 17.68
CA ALA A 31 -9.28 11.92 17.63
C ALA A 31 -8.18 11.12 16.90
N SER A 32 -8.20 9.79 17.01
CA SER A 32 -7.16 8.92 16.44
C SER A 32 -7.42 8.50 14.99
N ASN A 33 -8.68 8.48 14.57
CA ASN A 33 -9.07 8.13 13.21
C ASN A 33 -9.57 9.37 12.48
N ASP A 34 -9.12 9.57 11.24
CA ASP A 34 -9.70 10.55 10.32
C ASP A 34 -11.09 10.05 9.85
N LEU A 35 -12.04 10.01 10.79
CA LEU A 35 -13.44 9.65 10.57
C LEU A 35 -14.15 10.86 9.96
N ALA A 36 -13.69 11.27 8.78
CA ALA A 36 -14.23 12.41 8.04
C ALA A 36 -15.69 12.15 7.66
N GLY A 37 -16.64 12.60 8.50
CA GLY A 37 -18.07 12.82 8.24
C GLY A 37 -18.92 11.65 7.71
N ASN A 38 -18.33 10.51 7.39
CA ASN A 38 -18.98 9.39 6.69
C ASN A 38 -19.25 8.17 7.59
N VAL A 39 -19.08 8.32 8.90
CA VAL A 39 -19.26 7.24 9.85
C VAL A 39 -20.68 7.28 10.40
N ASP A 40 -21.34 6.12 10.39
CA ASP A 40 -22.62 5.93 11.05
C ASP A 40 -22.46 6.12 12.56
N ARG A 41 -23.09 7.18 13.09
CA ARG A 41 -23.02 7.53 14.52
C ARG A 41 -23.54 6.41 15.42
N SER A 42 -24.57 5.68 14.99
CA SER A 42 -25.14 4.57 15.77
C SER A 42 -24.21 3.37 15.82
N ALA A 43 -23.49 3.12 14.73
CA ALA A 43 -22.45 2.11 14.68
C ALA A 43 -21.29 2.49 15.61
N LEU A 44 -20.86 3.76 15.57
CA LEU A 44 -19.76 4.26 16.40
C LEU A 44 -20.12 4.16 17.88
N GLU A 45 -21.37 4.47 18.24
CA GLU A 45 -21.90 4.33 19.59
C GLU A 45 -21.80 2.90 20.11
N THR A 46 -22.26 1.95 19.29
CA THR A 46 -22.24 0.52 19.60
C THR A 46 -20.81 0.04 19.79
N PHE A 47 -19.90 0.46 18.89
CA PHE A 47 -18.49 0.09 18.97
C PHE A 47 -17.80 0.64 20.22
N CYS A 48 -18.03 1.92 20.55
CA CYS A 48 -17.49 2.54 21.77
C CYS A 48 -18.00 1.82 23.03
N THR A 49 -19.27 1.42 23.03
CA THR A 49 -19.88 0.66 24.14
C THR A 49 -19.23 -0.71 24.32
N LEU A 50 -18.98 -1.43 23.22
CA LEU A 50 -18.28 -2.72 23.26
C LEU A 50 -16.84 -2.56 23.78
N MET A 51 -16.12 -1.54 23.33
CA MET A 51 -14.76 -1.26 23.79
C MET A 51 -14.70 -0.91 25.28
N ALA A 52 -15.65 -0.11 25.78
CA ALA A 52 -15.76 0.21 27.21
C ALA A 52 -16.02 -1.06 28.04
N ARG A 53 -16.95 -1.92 27.61
CA ARG A 53 -17.24 -3.21 28.26
C ARG A 53 -16.04 -4.16 28.26
N LEU A 54 -15.27 -4.18 27.18
CA LEU A 54 -14.06 -4.99 27.10
C LEU A 54 -13.01 -4.52 28.12
N ARG A 55 -12.79 -3.20 28.25
CA ARG A 55 -11.87 -2.63 29.25
C ARG A 55 -12.32 -2.97 30.67
N GLU A 56 -13.61 -2.82 30.97
CA GLU A 56 -14.17 -3.17 32.29
C GLU A 56 -14.00 -4.66 32.61
N ALA A 57 -14.29 -5.57 31.67
CA ALA A 57 -14.14 -7.00 31.87
C ALA A 57 -12.68 -7.38 32.19
N ARG A 58 -11.72 -6.77 31.50
CA ARG A 58 -10.28 -6.97 31.74
C ARG A 58 -9.86 -6.46 33.10
N GLN A 59 -10.32 -5.28 33.49
CA GLN A 59 -10.02 -4.71 34.80
C GLN A 59 -10.50 -5.62 35.93
N ARG A 60 -11.72 -6.19 35.83
CA ARG A 60 -12.20 -7.16 36.83
C ARG A 60 -11.34 -8.42 36.91
N VAL A 61 -10.91 -8.95 35.76
CA VAL A 61 -10.01 -10.12 35.73
C VAL A 61 -8.64 -9.80 36.35
N GLU A 62 -8.15 -8.57 36.19
CA GLU A 62 -6.89 -8.10 36.78
C GLU A 62 -7.01 -7.93 38.30
N GLU A 63 -8.12 -7.38 38.79
CA GLU A 63 -8.38 -7.15 40.21
C GLU A 63 -8.70 -8.45 40.98
N GLU A 64 -9.55 -9.31 40.43
CA GLU A 64 -10.06 -10.52 41.10
C GLU A 64 -9.24 -11.79 40.77
N GLY A 65 -8.43 -11.72 39.71
CA GLY A 65 -7.67 -12.84 39.16
C GLY A 65 -8.47 -13.67 38.15
N MET A 66 -7.76 -14.51 37.39
CA MET A 66 -8.35 -15.33 36.31
C MET A 66 -9.31 -16.42 36.81
N VAL A 67 -9.30 -16.71 38.11
CA VAL A 67 -9.97 -17.87 38.69
C VAL A 67 -10.59 -17.47 40.04
N VAL A 68 -11.87 -17.76 40.20
CA VAL A 68 -12.65 -17.42 41.40
C VAL A 68 -13.17 -18.70 42.06
N ARG A 69 -13.39 -18.66 43.38
CA ARG A 69 -14.03 -19.76 44.10
C ARG A 69 -15.54 -19.57 44.10
N ASP A 70 -16.26 -20.56 43.59
CA ASP A 70 -17.71 -20.68 43.76
C ASP A 70 -18.04 -20.81 45.26
N PRO A 71 -19.22 -20.38 45.75
CA PRO A 71 -19.72 -20.64 47.11
C PRO A 71 -19.53 -22.08 47.63
N ARG A 72 -19.43 -23.08 46.75
CA ARG A 72 -19.13 -24.48 47.09
C ARG A 72 -17.64 -24.81 47.23
N GLY A 73 -16.77 -23.80 47.21
CA GLY A 73 -15.31 -23.92 47.31
C GLY A 73 -14.60 -24.41 46.04
N ARG A 74 -15.35 -24.65 44.94
CA ARG A 74 -14.78 -25.09 43.66
C ARG A 74 -14.12 -23.94 42.93
N VAL A 75 -13.00 -24.24 42.30
CA VAL A 75 -12.20 -23.32 41.51
C VAL A 75 -12.78 -23.26 40.10
N ILE A 76 -13.34 -22.11 39.71
CA ILE A 76 -13.96 -21.90 38.39
C ILE A 76 -13.31 -20.70 37.67
N PRO A 77 -13.28 -20.69 36.32
CA PRO A 77 -12.80 -19.53 35.58
C PRO A 77 -13.66 -18.29 35.87
N HIS A 78 -13.02 -17.12 35.94
CA HIS A 78 -13.70 -15.87 36.23
C HIS A 78 -14.78 -15.56 35.16
N PRO A 79 -16.03 -15.22 35.54
CA PRO A 79 -17.12 -14.99 34.58
C PRO A 79 -16.83 -13.86 33.58
N ALA A 80 -16.09 -12.83 34.01
CA ALA A 80 -15.65 -11.76 33.12
C ALA A 80 -14.77 -12.23 31.94
N LEU A 81 -14.11 -13.39 32.00
CA LEU A 81 -13.39 -13.96 30.85
C LEU A 81 -14.36 -14.33 29.71
N ALA A 82 -15.58 -14.79 30.03
CA ALA A 82 -16.60 -15.07 29.03
C ALA A 82 -17.13 -13.77 28.40
N VAL A 83 -17.26 -12.72 29.20
CA VAL A 83 -17.64 -11.38 28.73
C VAL A 83 -16.56 -10.80 27.82
N GLU A 84 -15.28 -10.88 28.23
CA GLU A 84 -14.15 -10.45 27.42
C GLU A 84 -14.15 -11.16 26.06
N ARG A 85 -14.26 -12.51 26.06
CA ARG A 85 -14.23 -13.29 24.82
C ARG A 85 -15.38 -12.92 23.87
N SER A 86 -16.61 -12.87 24.38
CA SER A 86 -17.78 -12.53 23.55
C SER A 86 -17.75 -11.09 23.04
N THR A 87 -17.21 -10.16 23.83
CA THR A 87 -17.07 -8.76 23.41
C THR A 87 -15.95 -8.60 22.38
N ALA A 88 -14.83 -9.31 22.56
CA ALA A 88 -13.73 -9.32 21.59
C ALA A 88 -14.15 -9.90 20.23
N GLU A 89 -14.98 -10.95 20.22
CA GLU A 89 -15.54 -11.52 19.00
C GLU A 89 -16.45 -10.51 18.27
N GLN A 90 -17.31 -9.80 19.00
CA GLN A 90 -18.12 -8.73 18.43
C GLN A 90 -17.24 -7.60 17.86
N ILE A 91 -16.26 -7.11 18.62
CA ILE A 91 -15.33 -6.05 18.17
C ILE A 91 -14.62 -6.45 16.87
N ARG A 92 -14.17 -7.70 16.73
CA ARG A 92 -13.57 -8.20 15.49
C ARG A 92 -14.55 -8.17 14.32
N ALA A 93 -15.81 -8.53 14.53
CA ALA A 93 -16.85 -8.45 13.50
C ALA A 93 -17.14 -7.00 13.06
N TRP A 94 -16.88 -6.02 13.93
CA TRP A 94 -16.97 -4.59 13.59
C TRP A 94 -15.69 -4.02 12.96
N GLY A 95 -14.59 -4.78 12.93
CA GLY A 95 -13.26 -4.32 12.51
C GLY A 95 -13.21 -3.72 11.10
N ASP A 96 -13.92 -4.32 10.14
CA ASP A 96 -13.94 -3.82 8.75
C ASP A 96 -14.68 -2.49 8.58
N ARG A 97 -15.60 -2.15 9.50
CA ARG A 97 -16.40 -0.92 9.42
C ARG A 97 -15.68 0.31 9.95
N PHE A 98 -14.75 0.10 10.88
CA PHE A 98 -13.96 1.16 11.52
C PHE A 98 -12.47 1.06 11.18
N ALA A 99 -12.06 0.08 10.38
CA ALA A 99 -10.76 0.11 9.75
C ALA A 99 -10.62 1.45 9.01
N PRO A 100 -9.48 2.15 9.13
CA PRO A 100 -9.25 3.34 8.35
C PRO A 100 -9.54 2.98 6.90
N LEU A 101 -10.42 3.74 6.25
CA LEU A 101 -10.71 3.64 4.83
C LEU A 101 -9.45 4.09 4.08
N VAL A 102 -8.35 3.34 4.22
CA VAL A 102 -7.22 3.39 3.32
C VAL A 102 -7.80 2.91 2.02
N LYS A 103 -8.30 3.85 1.21
CA LYS A 103 -8.73 3.57 -0.16
C LYS A 103 -7.64 2.71 -0.73
N PRO A 104 -7.92 1.45 -1.11
CA PRO A 104 -6.87 0.59 -1.63
C PRO A 104 -6.27 1.36 -2.78
N VAL A 105 -5.01 1.79 -2.61
CA VAL A 105 -4.28 2.45 -3.67
C VAL A 105 -4.17 1.38 -4.72
N ARG A 106 -5.02 1.44 -5.75
CA ARG A 106 -4.95 0.53 -6.88
C ARG A 106 -3.52 0.66 -7.37
N LYS A 107 -2.69 -0.36 -7.14
CA LYS A 107 -1.31 -0.37 -7.62
C LYS A 107 -1.39 -0.26 -9.14
N ARG A 108 -1.10 0.93 -9.66
CA ARG A 108 -0.85 1.08 -11.10
C ARG A 108 0.41 0.27 -11.40
N GLY A 109 0.59 -0.15 -12.65
CA GLY A 109 1.82 -0.88 -12.97
C GLY A 109 3.03 0.04 -12.84
N TYR A 110 4.21 -0.57 -12.84
CA TYR A 110 5.47 0.14 -12.62
C TYR A 110 5.66 1.29 -13.63
N MET A 111 5.32 1.07 -14.90
CA MET A 111 5.50 2.11 -15.92
C MET A 111 4.59 3.30 -15.70
N ALA A 112 3.31 3.08 -15.38
CA ALA A 112 2.35 4.15 -15.12
C ALA A 112 2.73 4.98 -13.88
N ASP A 113 3.21 4.35 -12.81
CA ASP A 113 3.63 5.04 -11.59
C ASP A 113 4.92 5.83 -11.79
N ALA A 114 5.95 5.22 -12.39
CA ALA A 114 7.20 5.91 -12.68
C ALA A 114 6.99 7.10 -13.64
N THR A 115 6.14 6.94 -14.67
CA THR A 115 5.78 8.04 -15.58
C THR A 115 5.03 9.16 -14.86
N ALA A 116 4.08 8.82 -13.98
CA ALA A 116 3.34 9.80 -13.20
C ALA A 116 4.25 10.60 -12.27
N GLN A 117 5.23 9.93 -11.65
CA GLN A 117 6.23 10.57 -10.82
C GLN A 117 7.08 11.57 -11.62
N THR A 118 7.68 11.15 -12.75
CA THR A 118 8.49 12.03 -13.60
C THR A 118 7.69 13.25 -14.10
N LEU A 119 6.42 13.06 -14.45
CA LEU A 119 5.54 14.15 -14.87
C LEU A 119 5.22 15.13 -13.73
N SER A 120 5.12 14.66 -12.48
CA SER A 120 4.90 15.53 -11.32
C SER A 120 6.12 16.38 -10.97
N GLU A 121 7.32 15.87 -11.27
CA GLU A 121 8.60 16.57 -11.06
C GLU A 121 8.89 17.58 -12.18
N ALA A 122 8.40 17.32 -13.39
CA ALA A 122 8.53 18.16 -14.58
C ALA A 122 7.63 19.42 -14.52
N LYS A 123 8.04 20.41 -13.71
CA LYS A 123 7.31 21.68 -13.51
C LYS A 123 6.99 22.43 -14.81
N HIS A 124 7.79 22.27 -15.87
CA HIS A 124 7.56 22.91 -17.18
C HIS A 124 6.34 22.37 -17.92
N LEU A 125 5.80 21.21 -17.49
CA LEU A 125 4.67 20.53 -18.13
C LEU A 125 3.31 20.81 -17.46
N HIS A 126 3.26 21.63 -16.41
CA HIS A 126 2.02 21.93 -15.66
C HIS A 126 1.02 22.85 -16.42
N GLY A 127 1.38 23.31 -17.62
CA GLY A 127 0.52 24.16 -18.45
C GLY A 127 -0.55 23.40 -19.24
N LEU A 128 -1.69 24.04 -19.50
CA LEU A 128 -2.82 23.47 -20.27
C LEU A 128 -2.41 22.98 -21.66
N ARG A 129 -1.38 23.58 -22.28
CA ARG A 129 -0.86 23.17 -23.60
C ARG A 129 -0.36 21.73 -23.63
N PHE A 130 0.08 21.19 -22.49
CA PHE A 130 0.62 19.84 -22.40
C PHE A 130 -0.39 18.82 -21.87
N ALA A 131 -1.61 19.24 -21.51
CA ALA A 131 -2.61 18.35 -20.92
C ALA A 131 -2.94 17.16 -21.84
N GLY A 132 -3.09 17.39 -23.14
CA GLY A 132 -3.33 16.34 -24.13
C GLY A 132 -2.16 15.37 -24.27
N PRO A 133 -0.94 15.85 -24.61
CA PRO A 133 0.26 15.01 -24.67
C PRO A 133 0.55 14.22 -23.38
N VAL A 134 0.40 14.86 -22.21
CA VAL A 134 0.60 14.22 -20.91
C VAL A 134 -0.43 13.12 -20.66
N ALA A 135 -1.69 13.33 -21.05
CA ALA A 135 -2.72 12.29 -20.95
C ALA A 135 -2.40 11.10 -21.88
N ALA A 136 -2.01 11.36 -23.13
CA ALA A 136 -1.64 10.31 -24.09
C ALA A 136 -0.45 9.48 -23.60
N LEU A 137 0.56 10.13 -23.03
CA LEU A 137 1.72 9.46 -22.45
C LEU A 137 1.33 8.55 -21.27
N LYS A 138 0.47 9.02 -20.36
CA LYS A 138 -0.05 8.20 -19.24
C LYS A 138 -0.80 6.97 -19.75
N THR A 139 -1.58 7.12 -20.83
CA THR A 139 -2.27 6.00 -21.47
C THR A 139 -1.30 4.99 -22.08
N LEU A 140 -0.24 5.45 -22.75
CA LEU A 140 0.79 4.57 -23.30
C LEU A 140 1.52 3.79 -22.20
N ALA A 141 1.87 4.44 -21.09
CA ALA A 141 2.49 3.78 -19.93
C ALA A 141 1.57 2.70 -19.33
N TRP A 142 0.27 3.01 -19.19
CA TRP A 142 -0.71 2.05 -18.71
C TRP A 142 -0.88 0.84 -19.67
N MET A 143 -0.91 1.06 -20.98
CA MET A 143 -1.00 -0.04 -21.95
C MET A 143 0.21 -0.98 -21.90
N ILE A 144 1.41 -0.44 -21.60
CA ILE A 144 2.61 -1.27 -21.40
C ILE A 144 2.44 -2.14 -20.16
N ASP A 145 1.95 -1.58 -19.06
CA ASP A 145 1.69 -2.34 -17.83
C ASP A 145 0.62 -3.41 -18.02
N GLU A 146 -0.46 -3.13 -18.76
CA GLU A 146 -1.48 -4.14 -19.08
C GLU A 146 -0.90 -5.26 -19.95
N ALA A 147 -0.06 -4.93 -20.94
CA ALA A 147 0.62 -5.93 -21.75
C ALA A 147 1.58 -6.82 -20.92
N GLN A 148 2.26 -6.24 -19.92
CA GLN A 148 3.10 -6.99 -18.99
C GLN A 148 2.30 -7.94 -18.09
N ARG A 149 1.08 -7.53 -17.68
CA ARG A 149 0.18 -8.32 -16.84
C ARG A 149 -0.47 -9.47 -17.60
N ASP A 150 -0.80 -9.24 -18.86
CA ASP A 150 -1.52 -10.22 -19.68
C ASP A 150 -0.61 -11.41 -20.05
N SER A 151 0.48 -11.18 -20.78
CA SER A 151 1.36 -12.25 -21.22
C SER A 151 2.67 -11.76 -21.83
N MET A 152 3.67 -12.65 -21.91
CA MET A 152 4.91 -12.38 -22.64
C MET A 152 4.68 -12.09 -24.13
N ALA A 153 3.68 -12.72 -24.76
CA ALA A 153 3.32 -12.47 -26.15
C ALA A 153 2.71 -11.06 -26.34
N ALA A 154 1.82 -10.64 -25.43
CA ALA A 154 1.27 -9.28 -25.42
C ALA A 154 2.38 -8.24 -25.21
N LEU A 155 3.33 -8.51 -24.31
CA LEU A 155 4.49 -7.66 -24.11
C LEU A 155 5.37 -7.55 -25.36
N GLN A 156 5.68 -8.66 -26.05
CA GLN A 156 6.44 -8.63 -27.31
C GLN A 156 5.74 -7.79 -28.39
N LYS A 157 4.41 -7.89 -28.49
CA LYS A 157 3.62 -7.04 -29.38
C LYS A 157 3.66 -5.57 -28.97
N ALA A 158 3.60 -5.28 -27.67
CA ALA A 158 3.70 -3.91 -27.16
C ALA A 158 5.09 -3.31 -27.42
N MET A 159 6.16 -4.10 -27.38
CA MET A 159 7.53 -3.66 -27.65
C MET A 159 7.73 -3.15 -29.08
N THR A 160 7.00 -3.68 -30.06
CA THR A 160 7.10 -3.23 -31.47
C THR A 160 6.12 -2.11 -31.81
N THR A 161 5.06 -1.91 -31.03
CA THR A 161 3.97 -0.96 -31.34
C THR A 161 3.89 0.20 -30.36
N THR A 162 3.75 -0.11 -29.08
CA THR A 162 3.39 0.84 -28.02
C THR A 162 4.63 1.49 -27.41
N VAL A 163 5.67 0.71 -27.15
CA VAL A 163 6.92 1.20 -26.53
C VAL A 163 7.64 2.25 -27.39
N PRO A 164 7.79 2.10 -28.73
CA PRO A 164 8.42 3.14 -29.54
C PRO A 164 7.64 4.46 -29.52
N THR A 165 6.32 4.38 -29.55
CA THR A 165 5.43 5.55 -29.46
C THR A 165 5.55 6.23 -28.10
N TYR A 166 5.65 5.46 -27.01
CA TYR A 166 5.91 5.96 -25.67
C TYR A 166 7.26 6.69 -25.57
N LEU A 167 8.34 6.08 -26.08
CA LEU A 167 9.68 6.69 -26.06
C LEU A 167 9.73 8.00 -26.85
N LYS A 168 9.07 8.05 -28.01
CA LYS A 168 8.94 9.28 -28.79
C LYS A 168 8.20 10.36 -28.00
N ALA A 169 7.07 10.04 -27.37
CA ALA A 169 6.32 10.98 -26.54
C ALA A 169 7.14 11.48 -25.34
N CYS A 170 7.95 10.63 -24.72
CA CYS A 170 8.89 11.06 -23.66
C CYS A 170 9.93 12.05 -24.18
N ALA A 171 10.50 11.81 -25.36
CA ALA A 171 11.45 12.72 -25.99
C ALA A 171 10.82 14.07 -26.34
N ASP A 172 9.61 14.07 -26.92
CA ASP A 172 8.87 15.28 -27.28
C ASP A 172 8.52 16.13 -26.05
N LEU A 173 8.25 15.48 -24.90
CA LEU A 173 7.97 16.14 -23.63
C LEU A 173 9.24 16.47 -22.81
N GLN A 174 10.41 16.09 -23.32
CA GLN A 174 11.72 16.27 -22.65
C GLN A 174 11.73 15.68 -21.24
N ILE A 175 11.17 14.48 -21.09
CA ILE A 175 11.19 13.72 -19.84
C ILE A 175 12.01 12.45 -20.00
N THR A 176 12.67 12.03 -18.92
CA THR A 176 13.40 10.77 -18.91
C THR A 176 12.39 9.61 -18.86
N PRO A 177 12.38 8.69 -19.84
CA PRO A 177 11.51 7.52 -19.78
C PRO A 177 11.89 6.65 -18.58
N ALA A 178 10.88 6.12 -17.90
CA ALA A 178 11.02 5.18 -16.77
C ALA A 178 11.86 3.91 -17.07
N SER A 179 12.13 3.64 -18.35
CA SER A 179 12.87 2.48 -18.84
C SER A 179 14.38 2.70 -18.98
N LEU A 180 14.89 3.92 -18.81
CA LEU A 180 16.35 4.11 -18.86
C LEU A 180 16.95 3.70 -17.50
N PRO A 181 17.86 2.70 -17.47
CA PRO A 181 18.66 2.49 -16.28
C PRO A 181 19.42 3.79 -15.96
N MET A 182 19.50 4.14 -14.68
CA MET A 182 20.35 5.23 -14.20
C MET A 182 21.78 5.04 -14.74
N GLY A 183 22.11 5.74 -15.81
CA GLY A 183 23.37 5.56 -16.54
C GLY A 183 23.35 6.01 -18.00
N ALA A 184 22.17 6.17 -18.61
CA ALA A 184 22.06 6.62 -20.01
C ALA A 184 21.63 8.09 -20.13
N GLY A 185 22.17 8.96 -19.27
CA GLY A 185 21.99 10.41 -19.34
C GLY A 185 23.34 11.11 -19.52
N ALA A 186 23.48 11.80 -20.66
CA ALA A 186 24.56 12.70 -21.07
C ALA A 186 25.83 12.08 -21.70
N ALA A 187 25.77 11.87 -23.02
CA ALA A 187 26.91 12.14 -23.90
C ALA A 187 26.39 12.71 -25.23
N ALA A 188 26.67 13.99 -25.47
CA ALA A 188 26.51 14.63 -26.78
C ALA A 188 27.47 13.96 -27.80
N PRO A 189 27.17 13.96 -29.11
CA PRO A 189 27.98 13.24 -30.09
C PRO A 189 29.29 13.99 -30.35
N ALA A 190 30.42 13.41 -29.92
CA ALA A 190 31.75 13.80 -30.36
C ALA A 190 32.17 12.93 -31.56
N ALA A 191 32.81 13.57 -32.53
CA ALA A 191 33.31 13.02 -33.80
C ALA A 191 34.29 11.83 -33.62
N PRO A 192 34.51 11.00 -34.65
CA PRO A 192 35.19 9.71 -34.49
C PRO A 192 36.70 9.88 -34.40
N ALA A 193 37.30 9.23 -33.39
CA ALA A 193 38.73 8.95 -33.34
C ALA A 193 38.94 7.43 -33.36
N GLU A 194 39.94 7.03 -34.14
CA GLU A 194 40.37 5.66 -34.47
C GLU A 194 40.87 4.82 -33.26
N PRO A 195 41.02 3.49 -33.43
CA PRO A 195 40.98 2.55 -32.33
C PRO A 195 42.35 2.39 -31.65
N SER A 196 42.35 2.25 -30.32
CA SER A 196 43.52 1.80 -29.58
C SER A 196 43.18 0.60 -28.70
N ASP A 197 43.95 -0.46 -28.91
CA ASP A 197 43.96 -1.74 -28.23
C ASP A 197 43.90 -1.65 -26.69
N GLY A 198 43.17 -2.58 -26.07
CA GLY A 198 43.20 -2.75 -24.62
C GLY A 198 41.97 -3.46 -24.04
N GLU A 199 41.59 -4.61 -24.59
CA GLU A 199 40.49 -5.41 -24.07
C GLU A 199 40.89 -6.10 -22.73
N LYS A 200 40.38 -5.60 -21.60
CA LYS A 200 40.27 -6.37 -20.35
C LYS A 200 38.81 -6.48 -19.95
N LYS A 201 38.24 -7.63 -20.29
CA LYS A 201 36.89 -8.10 -19.95
C LYS A 201 36.80 -8.42 -18.45
N PRO A 202 35.89 -7.83 -17.67
CA PRO A 202 35.56 -8.38 -16.36
C PRO A 202 34.61 -9.58 -16.55
N GLU A 203 34.99 -10.72 -15.95
CA GLU A 203 34.24 -11.97 -15.92
C GLU A 203 32.83 -11.75 -15.34
N GLY A 204 31.83 -11.94 -16.20
CA GLY A 204 30.44 -12.08 -15.77
C GLY A 204 30.25 -13.43 -15.10
N SER A 205 29.83 -13.39 -13.83
CA SER A 205 29.29 -14.53 -13.08
C SER A 205 28.18 -15.19 -13.91
N ASN A 206 28.45 -16.37 -14.45
CA ASN A 206 27.48 -17.15 -15.21
C ASN A 206 26.60 -17.95 -14.23
N VAL A 207 25.29 -17.88 -14.46
CA VAL A 207 24.22 -18.60 -13.73
C VAL A 207 24.47 -20.11 -13.64
N SER A 208 25.29 -20.65 -14.55
CA SER A 208 25.73 -22.05 -14.57
C SER A 208 26.54 -22.47 -13.32
N ASP A 209 27.30 -21.56 -12.71
CA ASP A 209 28.11 -21.87 -11.51
C ASP A 209 27.25 -22.02 -10.24
N LEU A 210 26.11 -21.35 -10.19
CA LEU A 210 25.14 -21.47 -9.10
C LEU A 210 24.39 -22.83 -9.17
N GLN A 211 24.07 -23.30 -10.38
CA GLN A 211 23.43 -24.60 -10.58
C GLN A 211 24.39 -25.76 -10.29
N ALA A 212 25.67 -25.64 -10.65
CA ALA A 212 26.69 -26.62 -10.32
C ALA A 212 26.91 -26.76 -8.80
N ARG A 213 26.95 -25.64 -8.06
CA ARG A 213 27.05 -25.64 -6.59
C ARG A 213 25.81 -26.21 -5.89
N ALA A 214 24.62 -26.01 -6.45
CA ALA A 214 23.39 -26.57 -5.91
C ALA A 214 23.29 -28.09 -6.12
N ALA A 215 23.79 -28.61 -7.24
CA ALA A 215 23.84 -30.04 -7.53
C ALA A 215 24.82 -30.78 -6.60
N ALA A 216 25.99 -30.18 -6.32
CA ALA A 216 26.99 -30.77 -5.42
C ALA A 216 26.50 -30.92 -3.97
N ARG A 217 25.67 -29.99 -3.46
CA ARG A 217 25.09 -30.09 -2.11
C ARG A 217 24.09 -31.25 -1.97
N ARG A 218 23.30 -31.53 -3.01
CA ARG A 218 22.32 -32.63 -2.99
C ARG A 218 22.98 -34.01 -3.08
N ALA A 219 24.18 -34.10 -3.65
CA ALA A 219 24.92 -35.36 -3.73
C ALA A 219 25.60 -35.73 -2.40
N GLY A 220 25.97 -34.74 -1.56
CA GLY A 220 26.64 -34.97 -0.27
C GLY A 220 25.72 -35.49 0.85
N GLU A 221 24.40 -35.32 0.73
CA GLU A 221 23.42 -35.74 1.77
C GLU A 221 22.97 -37.21 1.65
N ARG A 222 23.49 -37.99 0.68
CA ARG A 222 23.13 -39.42 0.51
C ARG A 222 24.17 -40.42 0.97
N THR A 223 25.27 -39.94 1.56
CA THR A 223 26.30 -40.78 2.19
C THR A 223 26.59 -40.22 3.58
N GLY A 224 25.68 -40.51 4.50
CA GLY A 224 25.77 -40.24 5.93
C GLY A 224 24.77 -41.12 6.66
#